data_AF-A0A553UWQ1-F1
#
_entry.id   AF-A0A553UWQ1-F1
#
_cell.length_a   1.000
_cell.length_b   1.000
_cell.length_c   1.000
_cell.angle_alpha   90.00
_cell.angle_beta   90.00
_cell.angle_gamma   90.00
#
_symmetry.space_group_name_H-M   'P 1'
#
loop_
_entity.id
_entity.type
_entity.pdbx_description
1 polymer ?
#
loop_
_entity_poly.entity_id
_entity_poly.type
_entity_poly.pdbx_seq_one_letter_code
_entity_poly.pdbx_strand_id
1 'polypeptide(L)'
;MTRTRFLFPLLALALGTSSFVAAAPTPLTGTFAQAAPATPTTAAPDNSVPIGGYSLVSLTENGQTTAPGSAAVRPTLDFDGKRVSGSSGCNSFGASYVARQKVLRFGALASTLRACPDYVDGLEAQFLKLLRGVNRFELSGMSGNQTLTLFSGSNDRMVFAQNIGAGEVASVGIRSKYDGTWTLNRPPAGLRLSSDTRPTQFTLKGSDISGFDGCNQFSGKLNISSGRLTFVGPVMSTKVFCPPQEANLVPLLTVGAAAAVQGKTLTLTDVNGGQWVLSKP
;
A
#
# COMPACT_ATOMS: atom_id res chain seq x y z
N MET A 1 -36.25 -30.04 79.34
CA MET A 1 -36.44 -28.60 79.57
C MET A 1 -37.11 -28.03 78.32
N THR A 2 -38.44 -28.13 78.21
CA THR A 2 -39.49 -27.13 78.57
C THR A 2 -40.04 -26.52 77.27
N ARG A 3 -41.26 -26.92 76.91
CA ARG A 3 -42.08 -26.35 75.84
C ARG A 3 -42.50 -24.92 76.21
N THR A 4 -42.55 -24.00 75.25
CA THR A 4 -43.46 -22.85 75.33
C THR A 4 -43.98 -22.47 73.94
N ARG A 5 -45.30 -22.56 73.77
CA ARG A 5 -46.09 -22.02 72.65
C ARG A 5 -46.56 -20.62 73.04
N PHE A 6 -46.57 -19.66 72.11
CA PHE A 6 -47.45 -18.48 72.12
C PHE A 6 -47.72 -18.09 70.65
N LEU A 7 -48.92 -18.31 70.11
CA LEU A 7 -50.14 -17.47 70.14
C LEU A 7 -50.00 -16.13 69.40
N PHE A 8 -50.69 -16.06 68.25
CA PHE A 8 -51.00 -14.87 67.44
C PHE A 8 -51.73 -13.79 68.23
N PRO A 9 -51.69 -12.54 67.75
CA PRO A 9 -52.97 -11.90 67.44
C PRO A 9 -53.01 -11.21 66.07
N LEU A 10 -54.19 -11.27 65.48
CA LEU A 10 -54.69 -10.37 64.44
C LEU A 10 -54.64 -8.91 64.95
N LEU A 11 -54.30 -7.97 64.07
CA LEU A 11 -54.87 -6.63 64.15
C LEU A 11 -55.35 -6.20 62.75
N ALA A 12 -56.67 -6.04 62.67
CA ALA A 12 -57.40 -5.53 61.53
C ALA A 12 -57.66 -4.03 61.70
N LEU A 13 -57.96 -3.38 60.57
CA LEU A 13 -58.60 -2.08 60.38
C LEU A 13 -57.78 -0.81 60.71
N ALA A 14 -57.57 0.03 59.69
CA ALA A 14 -58.45 1.18 59.47
C ALA A 14 -58.21 1.79 58.08
N LEU A 15 -59.30 1.92 57.31
CA LEU A 15 -59.37 2.70 56.08
C LEU A 15 -59.24 4.19 56.44
N GLY A 16 -58.16 4.81 56.00
CA GLY A 16 -57.98 6.27 56.00
C GLY A 16 -57.95 6.78 54.57
N THR A 17 -59.05 7.42 54.14
CA THR A 17 -59.15 8.11 52.86
C THR A 17 -58.28 9.36 52.88
N SER A 18 -57.06 9.27 52.35
CA SER A 18 -56.23 10.45 52.08
C SER A 18 -56.42 10.88 50.65
N SER A 19 -57.10 12.02 50.50
CA SER A 19 -57.24 12.79 49.27
C SER A 19 -55.86 13.13 48.71
N PHE A 20 -55.48 12.49 47.60
CA PHE A 20 -54.30 12.89 46.84
C PHE A 20 -54.65 14.18 46.08
N VAL A 21 -54.02 15.29 46.48
CA VAL A 21 -53.91 16.48 45.65
C VAL A 21 -53.09 16.09 44.43
N ALA A 22 -53.75 16.00 43.28
CA ALA A 22 -53.09 15.82 41.99
C ALA A 22 -52.30 17.08 41.66
N ALA A 23 -51.01 17.10 41.98
CA ALA A 23 -50.07 18.04 41.40
C ALA A 23 -49.85 17.64 39.93
N ALA A 24 -50.40 18.45 39.02
CA ALA A 24 -50.18 18.28 37.59
C ALA A 24 -48.67 18.40 37.28
N PRO A 25 -48.03 17.41 36.64
CA PRO A 25 -46.68 17.59 36.15
C PRO A 25 -46.70 18.57 34.98
N THR A 26 -46.01 19.70 35.14
CA THR A 26 -45.64 20.59 34.03
C THR A 26 -44.95 19.77 32.93
N PRO A 27 -45.43 19.80 31.68
CA PRO A 27 -44.75 19.12 30.59
C PRO A 27 -43.44 19.84 30.30
N LEU A 28 -42.32 19.23 30.70
CA LEU A 28 -41.01 19.57 30.15
C LEU A 28 -41.02 19.11 28.70
N THR A 29 -41.26 20.04 27.77
CA THR A 29 -41.00 19.84 26.34
C THR A 29 -39.50 19.78 26.12
N GLY A 30 -38.89 18.67 26.53
CA GLY A 30 -37.55 18.28 26.12
C GLY A 30 -37.65 17.63 24.74
N THR A 31 -37.24 18.35 23.70
CA THR A 31 -37.06 17.79 22.37
C THR A 31 -35.92 16.77 22.45
N PHE A 32 -36.24 15.49 22.61
CA PHE A 32 -35.28 14.42 22.38
C PHE A 32 -34.99 14.39 20.89
N ALA A 33 -33.93 15.09 20.47
CA ALA A 33 -33.32 14.88 19.17
C ALA A 33 -32.83 13.43 19.14
N GLN A 34 -33.61 12.57 18.47
CA GLN A 34 -33.23 11.20 18.18
C GLN A 34 -31.92 11.25 17.40
N ALA A 35 -30.83 10.83 18.04
CA ALA A 35 -29.55 10.68 17.38
C ALA A 35 -29.75 9.72 16.21
N ALA A 36 -29.63 10.26 14.99
CA ALA A 36 -29.64 9.46 13.78
C ALA A 36 -28.58 8.35 13.91
N PRO A 37 -28.87 7.10 13.51
CA PRO A 37 -27.84 6.08 13.46
C PRO A 37 -26.71 6.60 12.58
N ALA A 38 -25.54 6.81 13.17
CA ALA A 38 -24.34 7.16 12.44
C ALA A 38 -24.09 6.04 11.42
N THR A 39 -24.35 6.33 10.16
CA THR A 39 -23.91 5.50 9.05
C THR A 39 -22.41 5.30 9.23
N PRO A 40 -21.89 4.06 9.28
CA PRO A 40 -20.46 3.85 9.27
C PRO A 40 -19.94 4.47 7.98
N THR A 41 -19.30 5.62 8.10
CA THR A 41 -18.61 6.25 6.99
C THR A 41 -17.53 5.30 6.55
N THR A 42 -17.75 4.62 5.42
CA THR A 42 -16.72 3.84 4.73
C THR A 42 -15.63 4.81 4.30
N ALA A 43 -14.65 5.02 5.19
CA ALA A 43 -13.43 5.74 4.86
C ALA A 43 -12.76 5.06 3.66
N ALA A 44 -12.16 5.81 2.74
CA ALA A 44 -11.44 5.26 1.59
C ALA A 44 -10.14 4.53 2.03
N PRO A 45 -9.69 3.46 1.34
CA PRO A 45 -8.46 2.71 1.69
C PRO A 45 -7.20 3.59 1.62
N ASP A 46 -6.28 3.44 2.58
CA ASP A 46 -5.06 4.26 2.71
C ASP A 46 -3.80 3.54 2.19
N ASN A 47 -3.95 2.42 1.47
CA ASN A 47 -2.88 1.75 0.71
C ASN A 47 -1.52 1.65 1.44
N SER A 48 -1.55 1.31 2.73
CA SER A 48 -0.37 1.31 3.60
C SER A 48 0.67 0.22 3.26
N VAL A 49 0.34 -0.69 2.33
CA VAL A 49 1.31 -1.62 1.73
C VAL A 49 1.98 -0.91 0.55
N PRO A 50 3.32 -0.76 0.53
CA PRO A 50 4.03 -0.19 -0.59
C PRO A 50 3.70 -0.99 -1.84
N ILE A 51 3.17 -0.28 -2.83
CA ILE A 51 2.96 -0.72 -4.20
C ILE A 51 4.28 -1.34 -4.71
N GLY A 52 4.21 -2.34 -5.58
CA GLY A 52 5.38 -2.95 -6.22
C GLY A 52 5.58 -4.43 -5.93
N GLY A 53 6.68 -4.95 -6.48
CA GLY A 53 6.97 -6.38 -6.58
C GLY A 53 7.73 -6.94 -5.37
N TYR A 54 7.33 -8.13 -4.93
CA TYR A 54 7.91 -8.88 -3.83
C TYR A 54 8.09 -10.35 -4.23
N SER A 55 9.23 -10.95 -3.88
CA SER A 55 9.50 -12.39 -4.05
C SER A 55 9.38 -13.11 -2.73
N LEU A 56 8.77 -14.29 -2.73
CA LEU A 56 8.74 -15.15 -1.55
C LEU A 56 10.16 -15.59 -1.17
N VAL A 57 10.53 -15.32 0.06
CA VAL A 57 11.77 -15.80 0.68
C VAL A 57 11.50 -17.08 1.44
N SER A 58 10.46 -17.07 2.27
CA SER A 58 10.05 -18.22 3.05
C SER A 58 8.57 -18.17 3.41
N LEU A 59 8.01 -19.35 3.61
CA LEU A 59 6.65 -19.60 4.07
C LEU A 59 6.74 -20.42 5.36
N THR A 60 6.01 -20.03 6.39
CA THR A 60 5.87 -20.78 7.63
C THR A 60 4.41 -21.18 7.80
N GLU A 61 4.13 -22.48 7.87
CA GLU A 61 2.82 -23.06 8.17
C GLU A 61 2.96 -24.07 9.31
N ASN A 62 2.14 -23.97 10.36
CA ASN A 62 2.18 -24.85 11.54
C ASN A 62 3.57 -24.98 12.18
N GLY A 63 4.36 -23.91 12.13
CA GLY A 63 5.73 -23.89 12.66
C GLY A 63 6.79 -24.51 11.75
N GLN A 64 6.42 -25.15 10.64
CA GLN A 64 7.35 -25.61 9.61
C GLN A 64 7.64 -24.48 8.63
N THR A 65 8.92 -24.19 8.39
CA THR A 65 9.34 -23.17 7.44
C THR A 65 9.85 -23.82 6.16
N THR A 66 9.17 -23.55 5.06
CA THR A 66 9.51 -23.99 3.71
C THR A 66 10.02 -22.79 2.93
N ALA A 67 11.17 -22.94 2.27
CA ALA A 67 11.69 -21.95 1.34
C ALA A 67 11.65 -22.53 -0.08
N PRO A 68 11.36 -21.72 -1.12
CA PRO A 68 11.53 -22.15 -2.50
C PRO A 68 12.99 -22.59 -2.72
N GLY A 69 13.21 -23.79 -3.24
CA GLY A 69 14.55 -24.27 -3.58
C GLY A 69 15.20 -23.40 -4.67
N SER A 70 16.53 -23.46 -4.79
CA SER A 70 17.29 -22.66 -5.77
C SER A 70 16.94 -22.93 -7.24
N ALA A 71 16.34 -24.09 -7.54
CA ALA A 71 15.86 -24.48 -8.87
C ALA A 71 14.35 -24.22 -9.08
N ALA A 72 13.61 -23.82 -8.04
CA ALA A 72 12.17 -23.61 -8.13
C ALA A 72 11.83 -22.15 -8.51
N VAL A 73 10.81 -21.97 -9.35
CA VAL A 73 10.27 -20.65 -9.66
C VAL A 73 9.69 -20.05 -8.38
N ARG A 74 10.24 -18.92 -7.93
CA ARG A 74 9.83 -18.28 -6.68
C ARG A 74 8.46 -17.62 -6.86
N PRO A 75 7.51 -17.84 -5.93
CA PRO A 75 6.26 -17.09 -5.94
C PRO A 75 6.49 -15.59 -5.81
N THR A 76 5.70 -14.79 -6.52
CA THR A 76 5.80 -13.33 -6.56
C THR A 76 4.46 -12.67 -6.23
N LEU A 77 4.52 -11.47 -5.66
CA LEU A 77 3.39 -10.59 -5.40
C LEU A 77 3.70 -9.21 -5.98
N ASP A 78 2.74 -8.60 -6.64
CA ASP A 78 2.80 -7.23 -7.13
C ASP A 78 1.53 -6.49 -6.71
N PHE A 79 1.70 -5.44 -5.91
CA PHE A 79 0.59 -4.61 -5.43
C PHE A 79 0.48 -3.37 -6.31
N ASP A 80 -0.69 -3.14 -6.90
CA ASP A 80 -0.94 -1.99 -7.79
C ASP A 80 -1.66 -0.80 -7.12
N GLY A 81 -1.96 -0.92 -5.82
CA GLY A 81 -2.73 0.05 -5.05
C GLY A 81 -4.22 -0.28 -4.88
N LYS A 82 -4.76 -1.26 -5.60
CA LYS A 82 -6.15 -1.74 -5.45
C LYS A 82 -6.28 -3.25 -5.59
N ARG A 83 -5.37 -3.86 -6.33
CA ARG A 83 -5.30 -5.28 -6.64
C ARG A 83 -3.88 -5.78 -6.41
N VAL A 84 -3.80 -7.04 -6.08
CA VAL A 84 -2.57 -7.81 -6.05
C VAL A 84 -2.60 -8.74 -7.25
N SER A 85 -1.47 -8.86 -7.93
CA SER A 85 -1.24 -9.86 -8.98
C SER A 85 0.07 -10.56 -8.73
N GLY A 86 0.29 -11.74 -9.32
CA GLY A 86 1.53 -12.45 -9.10
C GLY A 86 1.55 -13.84 -9.68
N SER A 87 2.64 -14.55 -9.42
CA SER A 87 2.80 -15.96 -9.73
C SER A 87 2.89 -16.76 -8.43
N SER A 88 2.15 -17.86 -8.32
CA SER A 88 2.34 -18.88 -7.29
C SER A 88 3.54 -19.79 -7.59
N GLY A 89 4.25 -19.50 -8.69
CA GLY A 89 5.39 -20.19 -9.28
C GLY A 89 5.02 -21.14 -10.43
N CYS A 90 3.81 -21.70 -10.45
CA CYS A 90 3.23 -22.41 -11.61
C CYS A 90 2.11 -21.61 -12.28
N ASN A 91 1.22 -21.04 -11.48
CA ASN A 91 0.04 -20.32 -11.96
C ASN A 91 0.16 -18.83 -11.69
N SER A 92 -0.51 -18.03 -12.52
CA SER A 92 -0.75 -16.64 -12.19
C SER A 92 -2.01 -16.53 -11.33
N PHE A 93 -2.01 -15.55 -10.43
CA PHE A 93 -3.17 -15.21 -9.62
C PHE A 93 -3.39 -13.71 -9.55
N GLY A 94 -4.60 -13.33 -9.18
CA GLY A 94 -4.97 -11.95 -8.91
C GLY A 94 -6.13 -11.85 -7.92
N ALA A 95 -6.12 -10.80 -7.11
CA ALA A 95 -7.19 -10.49 -6.17
C ALA A 95 -7.30 -8.97 -5.96
N SER A 96 -8.45 -8.48 -5.51
CA SER A 96 -8.51 -7.15 -4.89
C SER A 96 -7.88 -7.22 -3.48
N TYR A 97 -7.43 -6.10 -2.93
CA TYR A 97 -7.01 -6.04 -1.54
C TYR A 97 -7.42 -4.73 -0.87
N VAL A 98 -7.51 -4.77 0.45
CA VAL A 98 -7.71 -3.60 1.29
C VAL A 98 -6.64 -3.59 2.37
N ALA A 99 -5.81 -2.55 2.38
CA ALA A 99 -4.78 -2.33 3.39
C ALA A 99 -5.12 -1.09 4.24
N ARG A 100 -5.04 -1.22 5.56
CA ARG A 100 -5.14 -0.11 6.52
C ARG A 100 -4.20 -0.31 7.69
N GLN A 101 -3.31 0.64 7.93
CA GLN A 101 -2.35 0.60 9.03
C GLN A 101 -1.51 -0.69 8.99
N LYS A 102 -1.83 -1.70 9.81
CA LYS A 102 -1.17 -3.02 9.85
C LYS A 102 -2.09 -4.17 9.40
N VAL A 103 -3.31 -3.86 8.98
CA VAL A 103 -4.31 -4.82 8.52
C VAL A 103 -4.23 -4.90 6.99
N LEU A 104 -4.10 -6.12 6.46
CA LEU A 104 -4.18 -6.41 5.03
C LEU A 104 -5.17 -7.54 4.85
N ARG A 105 -6.15 -7.35 3.97
CA ARG A 105 -7.10 -8.39 3.58
C ARG A 105 -7.19 -8.48 2.07
N PHE A 106 -7.11 -9.70 1.56
CA PHE A 106 -7.36 -9.98 0.16
C PHE A 106 -8.84 -10.28 -0.06
N GLY A 107 -9.36 -9.86 -1.21
CA GLY A 107 -10.67 -10.23 -1.70
C GLY A 107 -10.65 -11.61 -2.35
N ALA A 108 -11.61 -11.86 -3.25
CA ALA A 108 -11.67 -13.11 -3.98
C ALA A 108 -10.39 -13.32 -4.81
N LEU A 109 -9.66 -14.40 -4.50
CA LEU A 109 -8.48 -14.83 -5.21
C LEU A 109 -8.89 -15.66 -6.43
N ALA A 110 -8.54 -15.16 -7.61
CA ALA A 110 -8.64 -15.88 -8.87
C ALA A 110 -7.25 -16.39 -9.26
N SER A 111 -7.13 -17.67 -9.63
CA SER A 111 -5.89 -18.28 -10.12
C SER A 111 -6.14 -19.03 -11.41
N THR A 112 -5.14 -19.10 -12.29
CA THR A 112 -5.18 -20.02 -13.43
C THR A 112 -4.91 -21.45 -12.96
N LEU A 113 -5.29 -22.44 -13.77
CA LEU A 113 -4.91 -23.84 -13.58
C LEU A 113 -4.06 -24.27 -14.78
N ARG A 114 -2.76 -24.39 -14.59
CA ARG A 114 -1.79 -24.92 -15.54
C ARG A 114 -1.20 -26.21 -14.98
N ALA A 115 -0.99 -27.18 -15.85
CA ALA A 115 -0.23 -28.38 -15.52
C ALA A 115 1.26 -28.05 -15.65
N CYS A 116 1.98 -27.91 -14.53
CA CYS A 116 3.43 -27.74 -14.51
C CYS A 116 4.10 -29.08 -14.20
N PRO A 117 4.89 -29.66 -15.13
CA PRO A 117 5.48 -31.00 -14.98
C PRO A 117 6.58 -31.10 -13.92
N ASP A 118 7.24 -29.99 -13.56
CA ASP A 118 8.41 -29.97 -12.66
C ASP A 118 8.10 -29.44 -11.24
N TYR A 119 6.83 -29.43 -10.81
CA TYR A 119 6.47 -28.79 -9.55
C TYR A 119 6.68 -29.71 -8.34
N VAL A 120 7.82 -29.52 -7.69
CA VAL A 120 8.15 -30.12 -6.40
C VAL A 120 7.20 -29.56 -5.31
N ASP A 121 6.55 -30.47 -4.58
CA ASP A 121 5.97 -30.32 -3.23
C ASP A 121 5.06 -29.12 -2.94
N GLY A 122 3.76 -29.20 -3.28
CA GLY A 122 2.64 -28.58 -2.53
C GLY A 122 2.66 -27.07 -2.23
N LEU A 123 3.71 -26.35 -2.66
CA LEU A 123 4.07 -25.01 -2.22
C LEU A 123 3.06 -24.00 -2.73
N GLU A 124 2.56 -24.19 -3.95
CA GLU A 124 1.50 -23.37 -4.51
C GLU A 124 0.22 -23.47 -3.66
N ALA A 125 -0.20 -24.67 -3.28
CA ALA A 125 -1.42 -24.87 -2.51
C ALA A 125 -1.28 -24.24 -1.12
N GLN A 126 -0.13 -24.42 -0.46
CA GLN A 126 0.20 -23.78 0.81
C GLN A 126 0.22 -22.26 0.68
N PHE A 127 0.88 -21.73 -0.35
CA PHE A 127 0.96 -20.30 -0.63
C PHE A 127 -0.43 -19.68 -0.81
N LEU A 128 -1.26 -20.24 -1.70
CA LEU A 128 -2.60 -19.71 -1.96
C LEU A 128 -3.52 -19.84 -0.74
N LYS A 129 -3.36 -20.90 0.05
CA LYS A 129 -4.10 -21.09 1.31
C LYS A 129 -3.74 -20.00 2.32
N LEU A 130 -2.45 -19.77 2.58
CA LEU A 130 -2.01 -18.73 3.50
C LEU A 130 -2.39 -17.34 2.99
N LEU A 131 -2.30 -17.10 1.68
CA LEU A 131 -2.66 -15.81 1.08
C LEU A 131 -4.13 -15.46 1.31
N ARG A 132 -5.04 -16.44 1.26
CA ARG A 132 -6.46 -16.24 1.61
C ARG A 132 -6.68 -15.90 3.09
N GLY A 133 -5.80 -16.40 3.96
CA GLY A 133 -5.88 -16.21 5.41
C GLY A 133 -5.22 -14.94 5.94
N VAL A 134 -4.57 -14.15 5.07
CA VAL A 134 -3.85 -12.94 5.51
C VAL A 134 -4.82 -11.94 6.11
N ASN A 135 -4.51 -11.52 7.34
CA ASN A 135 -5.25 -10.50 8.07
C ASN A 135 -4.37 -9.35 8.54
N ARG A 136 -3.05 -9.55 8.58
CA ARG A 136 -2.08 -8.59 9.10
C ARG A 136 -0.83 -8.60 8.25
N PHE A 137 -0.18 -7.46 8.12
CA PHE A 137 1.12 -7.34 7.48
C PHE A 137 2.08 -6.50 8.33
N GLU A 138 3.36 -6.70 8.11
CA GLU A 138 4.44 -5.93 8.70
C GLU A 138 5.49 -5.65 7.64
N LEU A 139 6.05 -4.44 7.69
CA LEU A 139 7.11 -4.00 6.82
C LEU A 139 8.30 -3.66 7.68
N SER A 140 9.46 -4.21 7.31
CA SER A 140 10.74 -3.90 7.94
C SER A 140 11.76 -3.55 6.88
N GLY A 141 12.74 -2.72 7.24
CA GLY A 141 13.79 -2.26 6.33
C GLY A 141 13.50 -0.91 5.67
N MET A 142 14.50 -0.41 4.94
CA MET A 142 14.45 0.88 4.25
C MET A 142 13.90 0.71 2.82
N SER A 143 13.33 1.78 2.26
CA SER A 143 12.83 1.79 0.88
C SER A 143 13.89 1.28 -0.11
N GLY A 144 13.65 0.15 -0.77
CA GLY A 144 14.60 -0.52 -1.67
C GLY A 144 15.28 -1.78 -1.11
N ASN A 145 15.14 -2.05 0.19
CA ASN A 145 15.49 -3.34 0.80
C ASN A 145 14.44 -3.68 1.87
N GLN A 146 13.17 -3.63 1.45
CA GLN A 146 12.05 -3.89 2.35
C GLN A 146 11.76 -5.38 2.42
N THR A 147 11.49 -5.84 3.63
CA THR A 147 10.94 -7.16 3.90
C THR A 147 9.47 -7.01 4.23
N LEU A 148 8.60 -7.57 3.40
CA LEU A 148 7.17 -7.66 3.66
C LEU A 148 6.88 -8.98 4.34
N THR A 149 6.32 -8.94 5.54
CA THR A 149 5.85 -10.13 6.25
C THR A 149 4.33 -10.11 6.29
N LEU A 150 3.70 -11.15 5.71
CA LEU A 150 2.26 -11.35 5.75
C LEU A 150 1.94 -12.40 6.82
N PHE A 151 0.99 -12.12 7.70
CA PHE A 151 0.55 -13.04 8.74
C PHE A 151 -0.83 -13.60 8.40
N SER A 152 -0.95 -14.91 8.49
CA SER A 152 -2.18 -15.67 8.34
C SER A 152 -2.51 -16.31 9.68
N GLY A 153 -3.46 -15.76 10.42
CA GLY A 153 -3.77 -16.21 11.78
C GLY A 153 -2.65 -15.87 12.79
N SER A 154 -2.44 -16.75 13.78
CA SER A 154 -1.53 -16.50 14.91
C SER A 154 -0.09 -16.93 14.68
N ASN A 155 0.14 -18.03 13.94
CA ASN A 155 1.47 -18.65 13.83
C ASN A 155 2.02 -18.70 12.39
N ASP A 156 1.15 -18.59 11.38
CA ASP A 156 1.57 -18.73 10.00
C ASP A 156 1.97 -17.37 9.42
N ARG A 157 3.08 -17.36 8.68
CA ARG A 157 3.60 -16.16 8.06
C ARG A 157 4.30 -16.45 6.75
N MET A 158 4.29 -15.46 5.87
CA MET A 158 5.05 -15.48 4.63
C MET A 158 5.95 -14.25 4.61
N VAL A 159 7.23 -14.48 4.35
CA VAL A 159 8.25 -13.43 4.28
C VAL A 159 8.63 -13.22 2.83
N PHE A 160 8.57 -11.98 2.40
CA PHE A 160 8.90 -11.57 1.05
C PHE A 160 10.00 -10.51 1.05
N ALA A 161 10.91 -10.61 0.09
CA ALA A 161 11.90 -9.59 -0.20
C ALA A 161 11.40 -8.73 -1.35
N GLN A 162 11.58 -7.41 -1.24
CA GLN A 162 11.27 -6.47 -2.32
C GLN A 162 12.13 -6.77 -3.55
N ASN A 163 11.50 -7.05 -4.70
CA ASN A 163 12.20 -7.22 -5.96
C ASN A 163 12.42 -5.84 -6.58
N ILE A 164 13.65 -5.31 -6.50
CA ILE A 164 14.06 -4.22 -7.38
C ILE A 164 14.34 -4.83 -8.76
N GLY A 165 13.30 -4.91 -9.60
CA GLY A 165 13.43 -5.28 -11.01
C GLY A 165 13.29 -6.79 -11.29
N ALA A 166 12.05 -7.25 -11.48
CA ALA A 166 11.74 -8.49 -12.23
C ALA A 166 10.23 -8.60 -12.52
N GLY A 167 9.52 -7.47 -12.63
CA GLY A 167 8.12 -7.43 -13.06
C GLY A 167 8.06 -6.60 -14.32
N GLU A 168 7.77 -7.23 -15.45
CA GLU A 168 7.27 -6.57 -16.64
C GLU A 168 5.91 -5.96 -16.27
N VAL A 169 5.92 -4.71 -15.78
CA VAL A 169 4.74 -4.13 -15.13
C VAL A 169 3.73 -3.69 -16.17
N ALA A 170 2.65 -4.47 -16.27
CA ALA A 170 1.39 -4.06 -16.85
C ALA A 170 1.01 -2.66 -16.34
N SER A 171 0.80 -1.79 -17.31
CA SER A 171 1.17 -0.38 -17.27
C SER A 171 0.00 0.57 -17.18
N VAL A 172 -1.22 0.08 -16.98
CA VAL A 172 -2.39 0.85 -17.44
C VAL A 172 -2.97 1.74 -16.33
N GLY A 173 -2.72 1.44 -15.05
CA GLY A 173 -3.30 2.19 -13.92
C GLY A 173 -2.38 3.19 -13.21
N ILE A 174 -1.08 2.89 -13.08
CA ILE A 174 -0.11 3.68 -12.29
C ILE A 174 0.56 4.80 -13.12
N ARG A 175 0.48 4.71 -14.45
CA ARG A 175 1.22 5.60 -15.35
C ARG A 175 0.57 6.96 -15.55
N SER A 176 -0.76 7.01 -15.52
CA SER A 176 -1.53 8.24 -15.73
C SER A 176 -1.17 9.40 -14.79
N LYS A 177 -0.79 9.12 -13.52
CA LYS A 177 -0.40 10.19 -12.59
C LYS A 177 0.95 10.82 -12.92
N TYR A 178 1.87 10.02 -13.48
CA TYR A 178 3.19 10.48 -13.89
C TYR A 178 3.22 10.96 -15.34
N ASP A 179 2.25 10.54 -16.17
CA ASP A 179 2.15 10.94 -17.56
C ASP A 179 2.04 12.45 -17.71
N GLY A 180 2.71 13.00 -18.72
CA GLY A 180 2.79 14.42 -19.00
C GLY A 180 4.20 14.97 -18.93
N THR A 181 4.30 16.27 -19.18
CA THR A 181 5.58 17.00 -19.20
C THR A 181 5.83 17.62 -17.83
N TRP A 182 6.98 17.32 -17.26
CA TRP A 182 7.46 17.82 -15.98
C TRP A 182 8.66 18.72 -16.20
N THR A 183 8.57 19.95 -15.71
CA THR A 183 9.64 20.94 -15.80
C THR A 183 10.27 21.13 -14.43
N LEU A 184 11.60 21.10 -14.35
CA LEU A 184 12.35 21.26 -13.11
C LEU A 184 12.33 22.73 -12.67
N ASN A 185 11.71 22.99 -11.52
CA ASN A 185 11.62 24.33 -10.95
C ASN A 185 12.62 24.56 -9.83
N ARG A 186 12.91 23.49 -9.06
CA ARG A 186 13.84 23.55 -7.93
C ARG A 186 14.83 22.39 -8.00
N PRO A 187 16.11 22.64 -8.30
CA PRO A 187 17.14 21.62 -8.20
C PRO A 187 17.52 21.35 -6.72
N PRO A 188 18.24 20.26 -6.44
CA PRO A 188 18.80 20.00 -5.12
C PRO A 188 19.85 21.05 -4.73
N ALA A 189 20.15 21.12 -3.43
CA ALA A 189 21.12 22.07 -2.89
C ALA A 189 22.50 21.93 -3.57
N GLY A 190 23.11 23.05 -3.92
CA GLY A 190 24.43 23.08 -4.58
C GLY A 190 24.39 22.99 -6.11
N LEU A 191 23.21 22.77 -6.70
CA LEU A 191 23.04 22.76 -8.14
C LEU A 191 22.28 24.02 -8.61
N ARG A 192 22.80 24.67 -9.65
CA ARG A 192 22.17 25.87 -10.23
C ARG A 192 21.64 25.53 -11.61
N LEU A 193 20.38 25.87 -11.87
CA LEU A 193 19.84 25.74 -13.22
C LEU A 193 20.48 26.82 -14.09
N SER A 194 20.96 26.42 -15.28
CA SER A 194 21.29 27.42 -16.30
C SER A 194 20.03 28.21 -16.63
N SER A 195 20.16 29.53 -16.73
CA SER A 195 19.10 30.44 -17.15
C SER A 195 18.86 30.43 -18.65
N ASP A 196 19.47 29.49 -19.39
CA ASP A 196 19.27 29.31 -20.83
C ASP A 196 17.82 29.02 -21.20
N THR A 197 17.50 29.29 -22.47
CA THR A 197 16.15 29.33 -23.05
C THR A 197 15.39 28.00 -23.00
N ARG A 198 16.04 26.87 -22.71
CA ARG A 198 15.41 25.54 -22.68
C ARG A 198 15.41 24.98 -21.25
N PRO A 199 14.24 24.83 -20.62
CA PRO A 199 14.19 24.34 -19.25
C PRO A 199 14.52 22.85 -19.17
N THR A 200 15.16 22.43 -18.09
CA THR A 200 15.31 21.01 -17.76
C THR A 200 13.93 20.40 -17.57
N GLN A 201 13.57 19.45 -18.43
CA GLN A 201 12.25 18.84 -18.42
C GLN A 201 12.28 17.43 -18.99
N PHE A 202 11.28 16.64 -18.64
CA PHE A 202 11.02 15.37 -19.32
C PHE A 202 9.53 15.15 -19.50
N THR A 203 9.19 14.35 -20.50
CA THR A 203 7.84 13.90 -20.76
C THR A 203 7.76 12.41 -20.50
N LEU A 204 6.73 12.00 -19.75
CA LEU A 204 6.36 10.60 -19.58
C LEU A 204 5.11 10.31 -20.39
N LYS A 205 5.16 9.24 -21.17
CA LYS A 205 4.00 8.67 -21.85
C LYS A 205 4.05 7.16 -21.66
N GLY A 206 3.31 6.67 -20.67
CA GLY A 206 3.41 5.27 -20.28
C GLY A 206 4.81 4.97 -19.72
N SER A 207 5.55 4.10 -20.38
CA SER A 207 6.92 3.71 -19.98
C SER A 207 7.95 4.57 -20.68
N ASP A 208 7.57 5.26 -21.74
CA ASP A 208 8.50 5.99 -22.55
C ASP A 208 8.77 7.32 -21.87
N ILE A 209 10.05 7.59 -21.65
CA ILE A 209 10.54 8.87 -21.17
C ILE A 209 11.39 9.50 -22.26
N SER A 210 11.20 10.79 -22.48
CA SER A 210 12.09 11.62 -23.30
C SER A 210 12.22 12.99 -22.66
N GLY A 211 13.39 13.61 -22.79
CA GLY A 211 13.61 14.88 -22.11
C GLY A 211 14.92 15.55 -22.44
N PHE A 212 15.12 16.66 -21.75
CA PHE A 212 16.31 17.48 -21.79
C PHE A 212 16.77 17.70 -20.35
N ASP A 213 17.99 17.30 -20.03
CA ASP A 213 18.56 17.37 -18.67
C ASP A 213 19.34 18.67 -18.41
N GLY A 214 19.14 19.69 -19.22
CA GLY A 214 19.85 20.98 -19.14
C GLY A 214 20.97 21.12 -20.17
N CYS A 215 21.52 20.02 -20.69
CA CYS A 215 22.50 20.06 -21.77
C CYS A 215 22.33 18.96 -22.82
N ASN A 216 21.93 17.77 -22.40
CA ASN A 216 21.74 16.63 -23.29
C ASN A 216 20.26 16.30 -23.45
N GLN A 217 19.93 15.82 -24.63
CA GLN A 217 18.67 15.14 -24.85
C GLN A 217 18.84 13.68 -24.48
N PHE A 218 17.82 13.14 -23.82
CA PHE A 218 17.78 11.74 -23.44
C PHE A 218 16.44 11.11 -23.76
N SER A 219 16.46 9.80 -23.96
CA SER A 219 15.25 8.99 -24.12
C SER A 219 15.50 7.56 -23.66
N GLY A 220 14.44 6.90 -23.23
CA GLY A 220 14.52 5.50 -22.83
C GLY A 220 13.19 4.99 -22.31
N LYS A 221 13.24 3.83 -21.68
CA LYS A 221 12.09 3.27 -20.97
C LYS A 221 12.30 3.37 -19.47
N LEU A 222 11.26 3.74 -18.73
CA LEU A 222 11.22 3.66 -17.29
C LEU A 222 10.39 2.48 -16.81
N ASN A 223 10.86 1.91 -15.72
CA ASN A 223 10.07 1.16 -14.78
C ASN A 223 9.59 2.13 -13.69
N ILE A 224 8.30 2.07 -13.41
CA ILE A 224 7.66 2.83 -12.34
C ILE A 224 7.12 1.79 -11.37
N SER A 225 7.83 1.55 -10.28
CA SER A 225 7.46 0.57 -9.26
C SER A 225 7.65 1.18 -7.88
N SER A 226 6.69 0.98 -6.98
CA SER A 226 6.78 1.46 -5.59
C SER A 226 6.97 2.98 -5.44
N GLY A 227 6.47 3.76 -6.40
CA GLY A 227 6.75 5.20 -6.42
C GLY A 227 8.22 5.52 -6.67
N ARG A 228 8.97 4.62 -7.32
CA ARG A 228 10.34 4.87 -7.77
C ARG A 228 10.38 4.83 -9.29
N LEU A 229 11.10 5.77 -9.89
CA LEU A 229 11.33 5.85 -11.33
C LEU A 229 12.75 5.39 -11.62
N THR A 230 12.88 4.32 -12.39
CA THR A 230 14.19 3.75 -12.77
C THR A 230 14.22 3.42 -14.25
N PHE A 231 15.32 3.70 -14.95
CA PHE A 231 15.47 3.27 -16.34
C PHE A 231 15.49 1.74 -16.49
N VAL A 232 14.92 1.26 -17.60
CA VAL A 232 14.96 -0.14 -18.03
C VAL A 232 15.88 -0.23 -19.23
N GLY A 233 17.03 -0.87 -19.02
CA GLY A 233 18.00 -1.09 -20.07
C GLY A 233 18.77 0.19 -20.45
N PRO A 234 19.39 0.21 -21.65
CA PRO A 234 20.24 1.31 -22.06
C PRO A 234 19.44 2.60 -22.32
N VAL A 235 19.98 3.72 -21.83
CA VAL A 235 19.44 5.06 -22.09
C VAL A 235 20.16 5.66 -23.27
N MET A 236 19.40 6.19 -24.22
CA MET A 236 19.97 6.97 -25.32
C MET A 236 20.14 8.40 -24.83
N SER A 237 21.37 8.91 -24.85
CA SER A 237 21.68 10.29 -24.50
C SER A 237 22.67 10.85 -25.50
N THR A 238 22.45 12.10 -25.92
CA THR A 238 23.53 12.86 -26.58
C THR A 238 24.64 13.12 -25.56
N LYS A 239 25.88 13.28 -26.03
CA LYS A 239 27.01 13.74 -25.21
C LYS A 239 27.64 14.94 -25.91
N VAL A 240 27.07 16.12 -25.67
CA VAL A 240 27.70 17.38 -26.09
C VAL A 240 28.54 17.94 -24.95
N PHE A 241 29.36 18.95 -25.23
CA PHE A 241 30.12 19.64 -24.20
C PHE A 241 29.17 20.42 -23.30
N CYS A 242 29.19 20.11 -22.00
CA CYS A 242 28.30 20.71 -21.01
C CYS A 242 29.06 21.67 -20.07
N PRO A 243 28.52 22.86 -19.79
CA PRO A 243 28.94 23.70 -18.69
C PRO A 243 28.99 22.99 -17.34
N PRO A 244 29.81 23.45 -16.39
CA PRO A 244 29.78 22.95 -15.02
C PRO A 244 28.44 23.31 -14.34
N GLN A 245 27.94 22.40 -13.49
CA GLN A 245 26.76 22.55 -12.58
C GLN A 245 25.37 22.36 -13.20
N GLU A 246 25.16 21.39 -14.08
CA GLU A 246 23.85 21.14 -14.70
C GLU A 246 23.04 20.00 -14.09
N ALA A 247 21.73 20.11 -14.27
CA ALA A 247 20.69 19.25 -13.73
C ALA A 247 20.59 17.87 -14.41
N ASN A 248 21.61 17.02 -14.28
CA ASN A 248 21.61 15.73 -14.97
C ASN A 248 20.61 14.72 -14.38
N LEU A 249 19.50 14.51 -15.09
CA LEU A 249 18.43 13.58 -14.71
C LEU A 249 18.77 12.11 -15.02
N VAL A 250 19.70 11.83 -15.93
CA VAL A 250 19.98 10.46 -16.37
C VAL A 250 20.58 9.60 -15.24
N PRO A 251 21.64 10.02 -14.51
CA PRO A 251 22.17 9.28 -13.37
C PRO A 251 21.15 9.10 -12.25
N LEU A 252 20.36 10.15 -11.97
CA LEU A 252 19.29 10.12 -10.96
C LEU A 252 18.30 8.99 -11.23
N LEU A 253 17.79 8.91 -12.46
CA LEU A 253 16.82 7.90 -12.88
C LEU A 253 17.47 6.55 -13.21
N THR A 254 18.79 6.48 -13.41
CA THR A 254 19.50 5.21 -13.59
C THR A 254 19.66 4.50 -12.24
N VAL A 255 20.02 5.23 -11.18
CA VAL A 255 20.11 4.67 -9.81
C VAL A 255 18.71 4.42 -9.22
N GLY A 256 17.71 5.17 -9.70
CA GLY A 256 16.33 5.07 -9.28
C GLY A 256 15.98 6.16 -8.27
N ALA A 257 15.03 7.02 -8.63
CA ALA A 257 14.61 8.13 -7.78
C ALA A 257 13.23 7.88 -7.19
N ALA A 258 13.05 8.13 -5.89
CA ALA A 258 11.74 8.08 -5.27
C ALA A 258 10.91 9.27 -5.76
N ALA A 259 9.70 9.02 -6.25
CA ALA A 259 8.81 9.95 -6.90
C ALA A 259 7.49 10.06 -6.13
N ALA A 260 7.18 11.29 -5.72
CA ALA A 260 5.91 11.64 -5.12
C ALA A 260 5.20 12.69 -5.98
N VAL A 261 3.96 12.40 -6.39
CA VAL A 261 3.10 13.36 -7.11
C VAL A 261 2.06 13.91 -6.15
N GLN A 262 1.99 15.24 -6.04
CA GLN A 262 0.98 15.97 -5.28
C GLN A 262 0.39 17.06 -6.18
N GLY A 263 -0.82 16.82 -6.71
CA GLY A 263 -1.44 17.72 -7.68
C GLY A 263 -0.60 17.88 -8.94
N LYS A 264 -0.15 19.11 -9.21
CA LYS A 264 0.73 19.46 -10.34
C LYS A 264 2.22 19.41 -10.02
N THR A 265 2.61 18.94 -8.83
CA THR A 265 4.01 18.89 -8.39
C THR A 265 4.50 17.45 -8.33
N LEU A 266 5.68 17.20 -8.88
CA LEU A 266 6.42 15.96 -8.78
C LEU A 266 7.72 16.23 -8.01
N THR A 267 7.93 15.51 -6.93
CA THR A 267 9.20 15.53 -6.19
C THR A 267 9.93 14.22 -6.47
N LEU A 268 11.13 14.32 -7.05
CA LEU A 268 12.07 13.21 -7.13
C LEU A 268 13.10 13.35 -6.01
N THR A 269 13.35 12.26 -5.28
CA THR A 269 14.34 12.20 -4.21
C THR A 269 15.42 11.20 -4.61
N ASP A 270 16.67 11.66 -4.62
CA ASP A 270 17.81 10.80 -4.88
C ASP A 270 18.17 9.92 -3.67
N VAL A 271 19.14 9.03 -3.84
CA VAL A 271 19.60 8.10 -2.78
C VAL A 271 20.32 8.79 -1.61
N ASN A 272 20.81 10.01 -1.83
CA ASN A 272 21.47 10.86 -0.83
C ASN A 272 20.49 11.84 -0.16
N GLY A 273 19.20 11.79 -0.50
CA GLY A 273 18.16 12.68 0.02
C GLY A 273 18.02 14.02 -0.72
N GLY A 274 18.75 14.25 -1.81
CA GLY A 274 18.61 15.43 -2.65
C GLY A 274 17.24 15.47 -3.34
N GLN A 275 16.54 16.60 -3.22
CA GLN A 275 15.20 16.78 -3.76
C GLN A 275 15.21 17.59 -5.05
N TRP A 276 14.53 17.06 -6.06
CA TRP A 276 14.28 17.67 -7.35
C TRP A 276 12.78 17.93 -7.47
N VAL A 277 12.38 19.19 -7.50
CA VAL A 277 10.96 19.54 -7.55
C VAL A 277 10.61 20.03 -8.94
N LEU A 278 9.75 19.27 -9.60
CA LEU A 278 9.23 19.53 -10.93
C LEU A 278 7.75 19.87 -10.88
N SER A 279 7.27 20.60 -11.88
CA SER A 279 5.84 20.88 -12.05
C SER A 279 5.35 20.59 -13.46
N LYS A 280 4.08 20.21 -13.56
CA LYS A 280 3.32 20.26 -14.80
C LYS A 280 2.82 21.69 -15.05
N PRO A 281 2.69 22.13 -16.32
CA PRO A 281 1.97 23.35 -16.67
C PRO A 281 0.49 23.33 -16.19
#